data_AF-A0A7S0FQX6-F1
#
_entry.id   AF-A0A7S0FQX6-F1
#
_cell.length_a   1.000
_cell.length_b   1.000
_cell.length_c   1.000
_cell.angle_alpha   90.00
_cell.angle_beta   90.00
_cell.angle_gamma   90.00
#
_symmetry.space_group_name_H-M   'P 1'
#
loop_
_entity.id
_entity.type
_entity.pdbx_description
1 polymer ?
#
loop_
_entity_poly.entity_id
_entity_poly.type
_entity_poly.pdbx_seq_one_letter_code
_entity_poly.pdbx_strand_id
1 'polypeptide(L)'
;YIAFPPENIYLVCNEDMRDNTADMLNRLTSWLGLPEFGFSDVVSQGMYNVGGHRGYDKATPWEEVDPDAVDAGDIETQDDIQKEDEHDLLEEREENIPISDEFRQELLDFVRPYNERLFELTGQRCSWL
;
A
#
# COMPACT_ATOMS: atom_id res chain seq x y z
N TYR A 1 -2.98 21.42 10.42
CA TYR A 1 -3.89 22.58 10.46
C TYR A 1 -3.36 23.80 11.21
N ILE A 2 -2.72 23.69 12.39
CA ILE A 2 -2.17 24.88 13.07
C ILE A 2 -0.79 25.29 12.49
N ALA A 3 0.08 24.31 12.23
CA ALA A 3 1.40 24.55 11.63
C ALA A 3 1.40 24.53 10.09
N PHE A 4 0.44 23.81 9.49
CA PHE A 4 0.29 23.67 8.04
C PHE A 4 -1.18 23.82 7.64
N PRO A 5 -1.49 24.64 6.63
CA PRO A 5 -2.82 24.73 6.03
C PRO A 5 -3.29 23.40 5.41
N PRO A 6 -4.62 23.13 5.36
CA PRO A 6 -5.20 21.97 4.69
C PRO A 6 -4.63 21.70 3.29
N GLU A 7 -4.56 22.75 2.48
CA GLU A 7 -4.16 22.70 1.08
C GLU A 7 -2.72 22.25 0.85
N ASN A 8 -1.89 22.28 1.91
CA ASN A 8 -0.49 21.86 1.87
C ASN A 8 -0.30 20.40 2.32
N ILE A 9 -1.38 19.68 2.61
CA ILE A 9 -1.36 18.28 3.03
C ILE A 9 -2.17 17.47 2.02
N TYR A 10 -1.49 16.59 1.28
CA TYR A 10 -2.15 15.65 0.38
C TYR A 10 -2.28 14.29 1.05
N LEU A 11 -3.45 13.68 0.95
CA LEU A 11 -3.77 12.39 1.56
C LEU A 11 -4.01 11.36 0.47
N VAL A 12 -3.34 10.22 0.60
CA VAL A 12 -3.47 9.08 -0.31
C VAL A 12 -4.06 7.93 0.49
N CYS A 13 -5.15 7.34 -0.01
CA CYS A 13 -5.66 6.07 0.51
C CYS A 13 -4.73 4.97 0.03
N ASN A 14 -4.28 4.08 0.92
CA ASN A 14 -3.35 3.03 0.54
C ASN A 14 -3.98 2.06 -0.48
N GLU A 15 -5.30 1.88 -0.39
CA GLU A 15 -6.10 1.09 -1.34
C GLU A 15 -6.01 1.66 -2.76
N ASP A 16 -6.03 2.99 -2.90
CA ASP A 16 -5.85 3.65 -4.20
C ASP A 16 -4.43 3.46 -4.76
N MET A 17 -3.42 3.24 -3.91
CA MET A 17 -2.07 2.92 -4.37
C MET A 17 -2.00 1.55 -5.03
N ARG A 18 -2.85 0.60 -4.60
CA ARG A 18 -2.94 -0.75 -5.14
C ARG A 18 -3.88 -0.84 -6.32
N ASP A 19 -5.13 -0.38 -6.14
CA ASP A 19 -6.23 -0.69 -7.05
C ASP A 19 -6.44 0.40 -8.12
N ASN A 20 -6.02 1.64 -7.82
CA ASN A 20 -6.25 2.81 -8.67
C ASN A 20 -4.96 3.63 -8.89
N THR A 21 -3.80 2.96 -8.98
CA THR A 21 -2.48 3.59 -8.93
C THR A 21 -2.30 4.72 -9.95
N ALA A 22 -2.74 4.51 -11.19
CA ALA A 22 -2.60 5.51 -12.25
C ALA A 22 -3.39 6.79 -11.94
N ASP A 23 -4.65 6.67 -11.50
CA ASP A 23 -5.49 7.80 -11.15
C ASP A 23 -5.03 8.50 -9.87
N MET A 24 -4.51 7.74 -8.91
CA MET A 24 -3.85 8.28 -7.72
C MET A 24 -2.63 9.13 -8.11
N LEU A 25 -1.74 8.62 -8.95
CA LEU A 25 -0.54 9.34 -9.41
C LEU A 25 -0.91 10.58 -10.24
N ASN A 26 -1.93 10.50 -11.10
CA ASN A 26 -2.46 11.65 -11.84
C ASN A 26 -2.91 12.77 -10.88
N ARG A 27 -3.67 12.42 -9.82
CA ARG A 27 -4.14 13.40 -8.83
C ARG A 27 -2.98 13.97 -7.99
N LEU A 28 -2.02 13.13 -7.60
CA LEU A 28 -0.83 13.56 -6.84
C LEU A 28 0.04 14.52 -7.65
N THR A 29 0.36 14.18 -8.89
CA THR A 29 1.20 15.02 -9.75
C THR A 29 0.51 16.34 -10.11
N SER A 30 -0.80 16.31 -10.33
CA SER A 30 -1.62 17.53 -10.49
C SER A 30 -1.58 18.40 -9.23
N TRP A 31 -1.73 17.82 -8.04
CA TRP A 31 -1.64 18.56 -6.77
C TRP A 31 -0.24 19.19 -6.56
N LEU A 32 0.82 18.48 -6.95
CA LEU A 32 2.19 19.00 -6.93
C LEU A 32 2.47 20.11 -7.98
N GLY A 33 1.52 20.37 -8.89
CA GLY A 33 1.70 21.35 -9.97
C GLY A 33 2.64 20.86 -11.08
N LEU A 34 2.80 19.54 -11.23
CA LEU A 34 3.61 18.95 -12.29
C LEU A 34 2.83 18.89 -13.62
N PRO A 35 3.52 18.83 -14.78
CA PRO A 35 2.86 18.63 -16.06
C PRO A 35 2.03 17.35 -16.10
N GLU A 36 0.95 17.35 -16.89
CA GLU A 36 0.14 16.17 -17.11
C GLU A 36 0.97 15.03 -17.72
N PHE A 37 0.80 13.83 -17.16
CA PHE A 37 1.45 12.60 -17.61
C PHE A 37 0.44 11.44 -17.56
N GLY A 38 0.46 10.56 -18.57
CA GLY A 38 -0.42 9.40 -18.62
C GLY A 38 0.18 8.20 -17.89
N PHE A 39 -0.13 8.02 -16.61
CA PHE A 39 0.41 6.88 -15.82
C PHE A 39 -0.16 5.50 -16.20
N SER A 40 -1.26 5.43 -16.95
CA SER A 40 -1.88 4.16 -17.35
C SER A 40 -0.92 3.23 -18.11
N ASP A 41 -0.10 3.78 -19.01
CA ASP A 41 0.87 3.00 -19.80
C ASP A 41 2.04 2.48 -18.95
N VAL A 42 2.36 3.17 -17.84
CA VAL A 42 3.41 2.74 -16.91
C VAL A 42 2.88 1.65 -15.99
N VAL A 43 1.72 1.90 -15.37
CA VAL A 43 1.11 0.97 -14.41
C VAL A 43 0.66 -0.32 -15.08
N SER A 44 0.21 -0.28 -16.34
CA SER A 44 -0.20 -1.49 -17.08
C SER A 44 0.92 -2.49 -17.34
N GLN A 45 2.20 -2.11 -17.17
CA GLN A 45 3.33 -3.02 -17.41
C GLN A 45 3.45 -4.12 -16.35
N GLY A 46 2.88 -3.91 -15.16
CA GLY A 46 2.95 -4.86 -14.07
C GLY A 46 3.51 -4.25 -12.79
N MET A 47 3.90 -5.13 -11.87
CA MET A 47 4.37 -4.75 -10.54
C MET A 47 5.82 -5.21 -10.32
N TYR A 48 6.60 -4.38 -9.62
CA TYR A 48 7.98 -4.69 -9.27
C TYR A 48 8.05 -5.42 -7.92
N ASN A 49 9.12 -6.21 -7.72
CA ASN A 49 9.43 -6.88 -6.45
C ASN A 49 8.29 -7.78 -5.91
N VAL A 50 7.66 -8.55 -6.78
CA VAL A 50 6.58 -9.49 -6.37
C VAL A 50 7.14 -10.89 -6.15
N GLY A 51 6.94 -11.44 -4.96
CA GLY A 51 7.24 -12.84 -4.64
C GLY A 51 8.74 -13.19 -4.58
N GLY A 52 9.57 -12.28 -4.07
CA GLY A 52 11.03 -12.43 -3.98
C GLY A 52 11.78 -11.91 -5.22
N HIS A 53 13.05 -11.54 -5.04
CA HIS A 53 13.86 -10.79 -6.02
C HIS A 53 13.93 -11.43 -7.42
N ARG A 54 13.01 -11.06 -8.32
CA ARG A 54 13.09 -11.36 -9.77
C ARG A 54 13.97 -10.36 -10.55
N GLY A 55 14.72 -9.53 -9.82
CA GLY A 55 15.58 -8.43 -10.31
C GLY A 55 14.93 -7.05 -10.13
N TYR A 56 15.71 -6.07 -9.67
CA TYR A 56 15.22 -4.71 -9.35
C TYR A 56 14.66 -3.93 -10.55
N ASP A 57 15.03 -4.32 -11.78
CA ASP A 57 14.65 -3.64 -13.02
C ASP A 57 13.64 -4.45 -13.87
N LYS A 58 12.86 -5.33 -13.25
CA LYS A 58 11.90 -6.18 -13.96
C LYS A 58 10.49 -6.08 -13.40
N ALA A 59 9.56 -5.62 -14.24
CA ALA A 59 8.14 -5.71 -13.97
C ALA A 59 7.65 -7.17 -14.11
N THR A 60 6.83 -7.60 -13.16
CA THR A 60 6.05 -8.84 -13.21
C THR A 60 4.68 -8.50 -13.77
N PRO A 61 4.27 -9.05 -14.93
CA PRO A 61 2.95 -8.82 -15.52
C PRO A 61 1.84 -9.12 -14.52
N TRP A 62 0.75 -8.35 -14.55
CA TRP A 62 -0.36 -8.47 -13.61
C TRP A 62 -1.00 -9.87 -13.60
N GLU A 63 -0.99 -10.56 -14.74
CA GLU A 63 -1.52 -11.92 -14.86
C GLU A 63 -0.66 -12.98 -14.15
N GLU A 64 0.61 -12.66 -13.88
CA GLU A 64 1.57 -13.52 -13.21
C GLU A 64 1.74 -13.17 -11.72
N VAL A 65 1.09 -12.09 -11.27
CA VAL A 65 1.08 -11.69 -9.86
C VAL A 65 0.17 -12.63 -9.09
N ASP A 66 0.80 -13.43 -8.22
CA ASP A 66 0.07 -14.20 -7.21
C ASP A 66 -0.52 -13.22 -6.18
N PRO A 67 -1.85 -13.14 -6.01
CA PRO A 67 -2.48 -12.21 -5.06
C PRO A 67 -2.02 -12.44 -3.62
N ASP A 68 -1.62 -13.67 -3.27
CA ASP A 68 -1.11 -13.99 -1.93
C ASP A 68 0.35 -13.56 -1.75
N ALA A 69 1.11 -13.41 -2.85
CA ALA A 69 2.49 -12.92 -2.83
C ALA A 69 2.61 -11.39 -2.77
N VAL A 70 1.52 -10.66 -3.01
CA VAL A 70 1.47 -9.18 -2.90
C VAL A 70 1.45 -8.74 -1.44
N ASP A 71 0.82 -9.53 -0.57
CA ASP A 71 0.64 -9.25 0.85
C ASP A 71 1.76 -9.87 1.72
N ALA A 72 2.54 -10.79 1.14
CA ALA A 72 3.53 -11.60 1.87
C ALA A 72 4.90 -10.92 2.09
N GLY A 73 5.11 -9.71 1.55
CA GLY A 73 6.42 -9.06 1.54
C GLY A 73 7.48 -9.89 0.79
N ASP A 74 8.70 -9.37 0.69
CA ASP A 74 9.82 -10.07 0.04
C ASP A 74 10.12 -11.39 0.76
N ILE A 75 9.65 -12.51 0.20
CA ILE A 75 10.14 -13.83 0.56
C ILE A 75 11.47 -13.99 -0.16
N GLU A 76 12.59 -13.70 0.51
CA GLU A 76 13.86 -14.28 0.11
C GLU A 76 13.67 -15.80 0.14
N THR A 77 13.69 -16.43 -1.04
CA THR A 77 13.71 -17.88 -1.14
C THR A 77 14.98 -18.38 -0.45
N GLN A 78 14.83 -19.48 0.29
CA GLN A 78 15.80 -20.11 1.18
C GLN A 78 17.17 -20.50 0.56
N ASP A 79 17.40 -20.19 -0.73
CA ASP A 79 18.60 -20.53 -1.48
C ASP A 79 19.72 -19.47 -1.41
N ASP A 80 19.47 -18.27 -0.87
CA ASP A 80 20.48 -17.18 -0.81
C ASP A 80 21.14 -16.98 0.57
N ILE A 81 20.74 -17.72 1.61
CA ILE A 81 21.31 -17.56 2.95
C ILE A 81 22.64 -18.32 3.06
N GLN A 82 23.73 -17.65 2.67
CA GLN A 82 25.03 -17.93 3.27
C GLN A 82 24.95 -17.58 4.75
N LYS A 83 25.07 -18.62 5.58
CA LYS A 83 25.15 -18.56 7.03
C LYS A 83 26.25 -17.59 7.47
N GLU A 84 25.89 -16.44 8.00
CA GLU A 84 26.58 -15.74 9.09
C GLU A 84 25.70 -14.55 9.51
N ASP A 85 25.55 -14.35 10.83
CA ASP A 85 24.77 -13.29 11.51
C ASP A 85 23.29 -13.61 11.88
N GLU A 86 23.10 -14.71 12.61
CA GLU A 86 21.86 -15.17 13.28
C GLU A 86 21.33 -14.25 14.43
N HIS A 87 21.55 -12.93 14.43
CA HIS A 87 21.13 -12.11 15.58
C HIS A 87 20.32 -10.83 15.28
N ASP A 88 20.03 -10.51 14.01
CA ASP A 88 19.26 -9.30 13.62
C ASP A 88 18.01 -9.58 12.75
N LEU A 89 17.62 -10.85 12.53
CA LEU A 89 16.54 -11.24 11.60
C LEU A 89 15.22 -11.64 12.28
N LEU A 90 14.81 -10.93 13.34
CA LEU A 90 13.45 -11.01 13.87
C LEU A 90 12.71 -9.69 13.61
N GLU A 91 12.74 -9.20 12.37
CA GLU A 91 11.63 -8.36 11.91
C GLU A 91 10.46 -9.29 11.63
N GLU A 92 9.61 -9.40 12.65
CA GLU A 92 8.41 -10.21 12.69
C GLU A 92 7.57 -9.95 11.44
N ARG A 93 7.52 -10.94 10.54
CA ARG A 93 6.39 -11.07 9.63
C ARG A 93 5.12 -11.03 10.47
N GLU A 94 4.36 -9.95 10.37
CA GLU A 94 2.97 -9.96 10.83
C GLU A 94 2.20 -10.89 9.89
N GLU A 95 2.31 -12.20 10.11
CA GLU A 95 1.36 -13.16 9.57
C GLU A 95 -0.03 -12.63 9.95
N ASN A 96 -0.91 -12.48 8.97
CA ASN A 96 -2.30 -12.06 9.18
C ASN A 96 -2.96 -12.97 10.23
N ILE A 97 -2.91 -12.58 11.51
CA ILE A 97 -3.48 -13.36 12.61
C ILE A 97 -4.99 -13.37 12.39
N PRO A 98 -5.62 -14.54 12.20
CA PRO A 98 -7.04 -14.60 11.94
C PRO A 98 -7.79 -14.09 13.18
N ILE A 99 -8.43 -12.93 13.04
CA ILE A 99 -9.35 -12.39 14.04
C ILE A 99 -10.77 -12.90 13.81
N SER A 100 -11.52 -13.09 14.89
CA SER A 100 -12.93 -13.48 14.78
C SER A 100 -13.76 -12.37 14.12
N ASP A 101 -14.83 -12.75 13.44
CA ASP A 101 -15.76 -11.79 12.83
C ASP A 101 -16.39 -10.86 13.87
N GLU A 102 -16.66 -11.38 15.08
CA GLU A 102 -17.19 -10.60 16.21
C GLU A 102 -16.21 -9.49 16.61
N PHE A 103 -14.93 -9.83 16.83
CA PHE A 103 -13.92 -8.84 17.20
C PHE A 103 -13.64 -7.86 16.07
N ARG A 104 -13.65 -8.32 14.81
CA ARG A 104 -13.54 -7.45 13.64
C ARG A 104 -14.68 -6.43 13.61
N GLN A 105 -15.91 -6.85 13.86
CA GLN A 105 -17.05 -5.96 13.90
C GLN A 105 -16.95 -4.94 15.05
N GLU A 106 -16.54 -5.39 16.24
CA GLU A 106 -16.30 -4.49 17.38
C GLU A 106 -15.24 -3.43 17.06
N LEU A 107 -14.12 -3.84 16.45
CA LEU A 107 -13.06 -2.94 16.01
C LEU A 107 -13.59 -1.93 14.98
N LEU A 108 -14.34 -2.38 13.97
CA LEU A 108 -14.93 -1.51 12.96
C LEU A 108 -15.89 -0.48 13.57
N ASP A 109 -16.75 -0.92 14.50
CA ASP A 109 -17.67 -0.03 15.21
C ASP A 109 -16.93 0.98 16.08
N PHE A 110 -15.83 0.56 16.72
CA PHE A 110 -14.98 1.43 17.53
C PHE A 110 -14.28 2.50 16.70
N VAL A 111 -13.67 2.15 15.55
CA VAL A 111 -12.90 3.10 14.73
C VAL A 111 -13.78 4.01 13.87
N ARG A 112 -15.00 3.57 13.51
CA ARG A 112 -15.93 4.30 12.64
C ARG A 112 -16.10 5.79 12.98
N PRO A 113 -16.43 6.21 14.21
CA PRO A 113 -16.60 7.63 14.51
C PRO A 113 -15.32 8.47 14.31
N TYR A 114 -14.14 7.86 14.49
CA TYR A 114 -12.86 8.53 14.25
C TYR A 114 -12.57 8.67 12.76
N ASN A 115 -12.87 7.63 11.97
CA ASN A 115 -12.77 7.66 10.51
C ASN A 115 -13.70 8.74 9.93
N GLU A 116 -14.95 8.81 10.38
CA GLU A 116 -15.89 9.84 9.95
C GLU A 116 -15.37 11.25 10.25
N ARG A 117 -14.83 11.48 11.45
CA ARG A 117 -14.21 12.76 11.80
C ARG A 117 -12.99 13.07 10.93
N LEU A 118 -12.17 12.08 10.61
CA LEU A 118 -11.03 12.27 9.72
C LEU A 118 -11.50 12.65 8.31
N PHE A 119 -12.54 11.99 7.78
CA PHE A 119 -13.08 12.28 6.46
C PHE A 119 -13.67 13.70 6.38
N GLU A 120 -14.36 14.15 7.43
CA GLU A 120 -14.83 15.55 7.52
C GLU A 120 -13.68 16.55 7.55
N LEU A 121 -12.60 16.26 8.29
CA LEU A 121 -11.43 17.14 8.39
C LEU A 121 -10.64 17.25 7.09
N THR A 122 -10.61 16.16 6.32
CA THR A 122 -9.75 16.02 5.14
C THR A 122 -10.49 16.22 3.83
N GLY A 123 -11.82 16.12 3.85
CA GLY A 123 -12.66 16.18 2.65
C GLY A 123 -12.55 14.95 1.75
N GLN A 124 -11.87 13.90 2.19
CA GLN A 124 -11.61 12.68 1.43
C GLN A 124 -12.04 11.45 2.24
N ARG A 125 -12.62 10.46 1.56
CA ARG A 125 -13.01 9.17 2.13
C ARG A 125 -12.16 8.05 1.56
N CYS A 126 -11.68 7.15 2.41
CA CYS A 126 -11.04 5.90 2.03
C CYS A 126 -11.97 4.71 2.32
N SER A 127 -11.80 3.61 1.60
CA SER A 127 -12.62 2.40 1.67
C SER A 127 -12.24 1.50 2.85
N TRP A 128 -12.21 2.06 4.06
CA TRP A 128 -11.81 1.34 5.28
C TRP A 128 -12.99 0.65 6.01
N LEU A 129 -14.21 0.71 5.45
CA LEU A 129 -15.46 0.27 6.08
C LEU A 129 -16.31 -0.57 5.13
#